data_AF-A0A5C2RLJ4-F1
#
_entry.id   AF-A0A5C2RLJ4-F1
#
_cell.length_a   1.000
_cell.length_b   1.000
_cell.length_c   1.000
_cell.angle_alpha   90.00
_cell.angle_beta   90.00
_cell.angle_gamma   90.00
#
_symmetry.space_group_name_H-M   'P 1'
#
loop_
_entity.id
_entity.type
_entity.pdbx_description
1 polymer ?
#
loop_
_entity_poly.entity_id
_entity_poly.type
_entity_poly.pdbx_seq_one_letter_code
_entity_poly.pdbx_strand_id
1 'polypeptide(L)'
;MDAKAASEGSFTTKVITSPNQDWIPEHPIERSVIRTYANGLWGFHEYSRWPQPITPNMYHIACIPRPRSDEHLPSILWLELRPDSDWVGSPSSALRGVGFLKEHIRDALSFAACQAIERSDTLVGGPDHLRTYGQDLRLVLRQCLDSVRRLPAPAGVAIALGAHIQRLSLELLGIYTYLREVLPRMQDGGDHVS
;
A
#
# COMPACT_ATOMS: atom_id res chain seq x y z
N MET A 1 31.21 40.31 -7.22
CA MET A 1 31.35 38.98 -7.83
C MET A 1 30.19 38.15 -7.33
N ASP A 2 29.09 38.15 -8.07
CA ASP A 2 27.90 37.37 -7.72
C ASP A 2 27.99 35.99 -8.37
N ALA A 3 28.28 34.98 -7.55
CA ALA A 3 28.22 33.59 -7.99
C ALA A 3 26.76 33.12 -7.87
N LYS A 4 26.06 33.07 -9.00
CA LYS A 4 24.74 32.44 -9.11
C LYS A 4 24.91 30.92 -9.11
N ALA A 5 24.45 30.25 -8.06
CA ALA A 5 24.30 28.80 -8.08
C ALA A 5 23.01 28.46 -8.84
N ALA A 6 23.15 28.01 -10.09
CA ALA A 6 22.09 27.34 -10.82
C ALA A 6 22.41 25.85 -10.84
N SER A 7 21.47 25.01 -10.40
CA SER A 7 21.53 23.57 -10.62
C SER A 7 20.70 23.25 -11.86
N GLU A 8 21.31 22.57 -12.83
CA GLU A 8 20.65 22.14 -14.06
C GLU A 8 19.97 20.79 -13.81
N GLY A 9 18.65 20.83 -13.57
CA GLY A 9 17.80 19.64 -13.54
C GLY A 9 17.26 19.33 -14.94
N SER A 10 17.23 18.05 -15.31
CA SER A 10 16.83 17.55 -16.64
C SER A 10 15.32 17.71 -16.97
N PHE A 11 14.64 18.71 -16.44
CA PHE A 11 13.27 19.05 -16.79
C PHE A 11 13.15 20.55 -17.04
N THR A 12 12.36 20.92 -18.04
CA THR A 12 12.15 22.27 -18.58
C THR A 12 11.50 23.28 -17.62
N THR A 13 11.69 23.13 -16.31
CA THR A 13 11.11 24.01 -15.29
C THR A 13 12.24 24.49 -14.37
N LYS A 14 12.62 25.76 -14.54
CA LYS A 14 13.59 26.41 -13.65
C LYS A 14 12.95 26.65 -12.29
N VAL A 15 13.58 26.14 -11.23
CA VAL A 15 13.17 26.38 -9.85
C VAL A 15 13.95 27.58 -9.30
N ILE A 16 13.24 28.61 -8.85
CA ILE A 16 13.80 29.79 -8.21
C ILE A 16 13.54 29.67 -6.71
N THR A 17 14.57 29.40 -5.91
CA THR A 17 14.49 29.48 -4.45
C THR A 17 14.82 30.91 -4.01
N SER A 18 14.21 31.37 -2.91
CA SER A 18 14.51 32.69 -2.35
C SER A 18 15.86 32.64 -1.61
N PRO A 19 16.68 33.71 -1.61
CA PRO A 19 18.04 33.70 -1.06
C PRO A 19 18.16 33.49 0.46
N ASN A 20 17.05 33.46 1.20
CA ASN A 20 17.03 33.51 2.66
C ASN A 20 16.62 32.17 3.32
N GLN A 21 16.69 31.05 2.60
CA GLN A 21 16.43 29.72 3.18
C GLN A 21 17.74 28.97 3.43
N ASP A 22 17.98 28.61 4.68
CA ASP A 22 19.14 27.81 5.12
C ASP A 22 19.00 26.31 4.77
N TRP A 23 17.88 25.93 4.18
CA TRP A 23 17.57 24.56 3.80
C TRP A 23 16.84 24.52 2.47
N ILE A 24 17.28 23.62 1.59
CA ILE A 24 16.65 23.34 0.30
C ILE A 24 15.81 22.07 0.48
N PRO A 25 14.49 22.10 0.18
CA PRO A 25 13.69 20.90 0.15
C PRO A 25 14.31 19.85 -0.76
N GLU A 26 14.48 18.63 -0.24
CA GLU A 26 14.95 17.52 -1.05
C GLU A 26 13.97 17.33 -2.22
N HIS A 27 14.44 17.58 -3.43
CA HIS A 27 13.62 17.41 -4.62
C HIS A 27 13.22 15.94 -4.70
N PRO A 28 11.96 15.60 -5.06
CA PRO A 28 11.66 14.24 -5.45
C PRO A 28 12.52 13.95 -6.68
N ILE A 29 13.64 13.26 -6.47
CA ILE A 29 14.39 12.64 -7.55
C ILE A 29 13.40 11.61 -8.07
N GLU A 30 12.82 11.86 -9.25
CA GLU A 30 12.14 10.83 -10.02
C GLU A 30 13.18 9.75 -10.32
N ARG A 31 13.31 8.81 -9.38
CA ARG A 31 14.09 7.61 -9.59
C ARG A 31 13.26 6.78 -10.55
N SER A 32 13.76 6.58 -11.77
CA SER A 32 13.17 5.73 -12.80
C SER A 32 13.06 4.25 -12.40
N VAL A 33 13.48 3.88 -11.19
CA VAL A 33 13.45 2.50 -10.67
C VAL A 33 12.72 2.50 -9.33
N ILE A 34 11.53 1.88 -9.32
CA ILE A 34 10.81 1.54 -8.10
C ILE A 34 11.65 0.51 -7.33
N ARG A 35 12.10 0.87 -6.12
CA ARG A 35 12.86 -0.02 -5.24
C ARG A 35 12.02 -0.44 -4.06
N THR A 36 12.04 -1.73 -3.75
CA THR A 36 11.47 -2.27 -2.52
C THR A 36 12.45 -2.06 -1.36
N TYR A 37 11.98 -1.42 -0.29
CA TYR A 37 12.76 -1.16 0.92
C TYR A 37 12.77 -2.38 1.86
N ALA A 38 13.57 -2.32 2.93
CA ALA A 38 13.70 -3.42 3.90
C ALA A 38 12.37 -3.81 4.56
N ASN A 39 11.41 -2.87 4.62
CA ASN A 39 10.06 -3.07 5.13
C ASN A 39 9.07 -3.65 4.09
N GLY A 40 9.54 -3.99 2.89
CA GLY A 40 8.70 -4.52 1.81
C GLY A 40 7.89 -3.48 1.03
N LEU A 41 7.97 -2.20 1.40
CA LEU A 41 7.24 -1.10 0.77
C LEU A 41 8.05 -0.44 -0.35
N TRP A 42 7.38 0.39 -1.16
CA TRP A 42 8.00 1.15 -2.26
C TRP A 42 8.35 2.60 -1.93
N GLY A 43 8.42 2.94 -0.64
CA GLY A 43 8.74 4.29 -0.17
C GLY A 43 7.71 5.31 -0.65
N PHE A 44 8.17 6.38 -1.31
CA PHE A 44 7.30 7.47 -1.79
C PHE A 44 6.23 7.02 -2.79
N HIS A 45 6.45 5.92 -3.51
CA HIS A 45 5.51 5.40 -4.51
C HIS A 45 4.48 4.41 -3.93
N GLU A 46 4.44 4.26 -2.60
CA GLU A 46 3.51 3.33 -1.96
C GLU A 46 2.08 3.89 -1.94
N TYR A 47 1.29 3.53 -2.95
CA TYR A 47 -0.11 4.00 -3.10
C TYR A 47 -1.04 3.52 -1.99
N SER A 48 -0.69 2.45 -1.27
CA SER A 48 -1.51 1.93 -0.17
C SER A 48 -1.38 2.76 1.11
N ARG A 49 -0.44 3.73 1.15
CA ARG A 49 -0.19 4.58 2.31
C ARG A 49 -0.80 5.97 2.10
N TRP A 50 -1.26 6.54 3.21
CA TRP A 50 -1.82 7.89 3.21
C TRP A 50 -0.71 8.95 3.21
N PRO A 51 -0.85 10.06 2.47
CA PRO A 51 -1.96 10.41 1.57
C PRO A 51 -1.85 9.74 0.19
N GLN A 52 -2.98 9.22 -0.32
CA GLN A 52 -3.07 8.63 -1.66
C GLN A 52 -3.35 9.69 -2.73
N PRO A 53 -2.67 9.65 -3.89
CA PRO A 53 -2.98 10.54 -5.00
C PRO A 53 -4.32 10.17 -5.64
N ILE A 54 -5.02 11.17 -6.18
CA ILE A 54 -6.16 10.93 -7.08
C ILE A 54 -5.58 10.57 -8.45
N THR A 55 -5.78 9.32 -8.85
CA THR A 55 -5.32 8.82 -10.15
C THR A 55 -6.54 8.59 -11.05
N PRO A 56 -6.60 9.21 -12.25
CA PRO A 56 -7.67 8.96 -13.20
C PRO A 56 -7.84 7.45 -13.48
N ASN A 57 -9.08 6.99 -13.54
CA ASN A 57 -9.46 5.58 -13.70
C ASN A 57 -9.09 4.65 -12.53
N MET A 58 -8.55 5.18 -11.42
CA MET A 58 -8.23 4.43 -10.21
C MET A 58 -8.71 5.15 -8.95
N TYR A 59 -9.92 5.73 -9.00
CA TYR A 59 -10.49 6.49 -7.88
C TYR A 59 -10.62 5.68 -6.58
N HIS A 60 -10.74 4.35 -6.68
CA HIS A 60 -10.75 3.45 -5.53
C HIS A 60 -9.48 3.50 -4.67
N ILE A 61 -8.35 3.93 -5.24
CA ILE A 61 -7.09 4.12 -4.50
C ILE A 61 -7.20 5.26 -3.50
N ALA A 62 -7.87 6.36 -3.87
CA ALA A 62 -8.13 7.47 -2.96
C ALA A 62 -9.12 7.10 -1.84
N CYS A 63 -9.82 5.97 -1.99
CA CYS A 63 -10.77 5.44 -1.01
C CYS A 63 -10.13 4.42 -0.05
N ILE A 64 -8.82 4.14 -0.17
CA ILE A 64 -8.12 3.25 0.76
C ILE A 64 -8.20 3.81 2.19
N PRO A 65 -8.64 3.00 3.18
CA PRO A 65 -8.78 3.45 4.55
C PRO A 65 -7.48 3.96 5.18
N ARG A 66 -7.61 4.95 6.07
CA ARG A 66 -6.49 5.55 6.80
C ARG A 66 -6.26 4.77 8.11
N PRO A 67 -5.03 4.73 8.67
CA PRO A 67 -4.73 4.03 9.93
C PRO A 67 -5.56 4.42 11.16
N ARG A 68 -6.30 5.52 11.08
CA ARG A 68 -7.16 6.08 12.13
C ARG A 68 -8.54 6.45 11.59
N SER A 69 -9.03 5.74 10.57
CA SER A 69 -10.42 5.88 10.13
C SER A 69 -11.36 5.42 11.24
N ASP A 70 -12.59 5.96 11.26
CA ASP A 70 -13.66 5.51 12.18
C ASP A 70 -13.99 4.02 12.00
N GLU A 71 -13.64 3.46 10.84
CA GLU A 71 -13.77 2.05 10.55
C GLU A 71 -12.77 1.22 11.37
N HIS A 72 -13.29 0.39 12.30
CA HIS A 72 -12.49 -0.51 13.14
C HIS A 72 -11.82 -1.62 12.30
N LEU A 73 -10.67 -1.27 11.72
CA LEU A 73 -9.84 -2.16 10.94
C LEU A 73 -8.61 -2.61 11.73
N PRO A 74 -8.11 -3.85 11.54
CA PRO A 74 -6.92 -4.32 12.24
C PRO A 74 -5.69 -3.46 11.95
N SER A 75 -5.02 -2.98 13.00
CA SER A 75 -3.84 -2.10 12.91
C SER A 75 -2.67 -2.72 12.14
N ILE A 76 -2.62 -4.05 12.05
CA ILE A 76 -1.64 -4.81 11.27
C ILE A 76 -1.60 -4.39 9.80
N LEU A 77 -2.71 -3.86 9.24
CA LEU A 77 -2.75 -3.34 7.87
C LEU A 77 -1.80 -2.16 7.65
N TRP A 78 -1.41 -1.46 8.71
CA TRP A 78 -0.52 -0.31 8.63
C TRP A 78 0.79 -0.48 9.40
N LEU A 79 1.02 -1.64 10.01
CA LEU A 79 2.27 -1.93 10.70
C LEU A 79 3.43 -1.94 9.71
N GLU A 80 4.50 -1.21 10.01
CA GLU A 80 5.74 -1.30 9.25
C GLU A 80 6.52 -2.54 9.69
N LEU A 81 6.45 -3.60 8.87
CA LEU A 81 7.14 -4.86 9.13
C LEU A 81 8.64 -4.70 8.95
N ARG A 82 9.45 -5.32 9.82
CA ARG A 82 10.91 -5.25 9.74
C ARG A 82 11.57 -6.63 9.85
N PRO A 83 12.61 -6.91 9.04
CA PRO A 83 13.31 -8.21 9.06
C PRO A 83 13.91 -8.60 10.42
N ASP A 84 14.33 -7.62 11.21
CA ASP A 84 14.96 -7.78 12.52
C ASP A 84 13.95 -8.07 13.64
N SER A 85 12.74 -7.52 13.56
CA SER A 85 11.73 -7.64 14.61
C SER A 85 10.61 -8.63 14.30
N ASP A 86 10.25 -8.85 13.04
CA ASP A 86 8.99 -9.53 12.69
C ASP A 86 9.18 -10.88 12.00
N TRP A 87 10.44 -11.28 11.80
CA TRP A 87 10.80 -12.57 11.23
C TRP A 87 11.55 -13.44 12.24
N VAL A 88 11.39 -14.75 12.11
CA VAL A 88 12.09 -15.74 12.92
C VAL A 88 12.63 -16.85 12.02
N GLY A 89 13.91 -17.19 12.22
CA GLY A 89 14.54 -18.30 11.51
C GLY A 89 13.89 -19.62 11.87
N SER A 90 13.74 -20.53 10.89
CA SER A 90 13.21 -21.87 11.14
C SER A 90 14.35 -22.78 11.64
N PRO A 91 14.35 -23.22 12.91
CA PRO A 91 15.41 -24.10 13.42
C PRO A 91 15.38 -25.49 12.77
N SER A 92 14.21 -25.90 12.26
CA SER A 92 13.96 -27.18 11.63
C SER A 92 14.22 -27.21 10.12
N SER A 93 14.55 -26.06 9.51
CA SER A 93 14.88 -26.00 8.10
C SER A 93 16.29 -26.53 7.83
N ALA A 94 16.43 -27.46 6.89
CA ALA A 94 17.73 -27.90 6.39
C ALA A 94 18.52 -26.75 5.73
N LEU A 95 17.82 -25.70 5.27
CA LEU A 95 18.41 -24.51 4.67
C LEU A 95 18.59 -23.42 5.73
N ARG A 96 19.84 -22.95 5.92
CA ARG A 96 20.12 -21.79 6.77
C ARG A 96 19.61 -20.51 6.11
N GLY A 97 19.17 -19.55 6.92
CA GLY A 97 18.75 -18.24 6.45
C GLY A 97 17.31 -18.17 5.93
N VAL A 98 16.51 -19.23 6.09
CA VAL A 98 15.07 -19.21 5.84
C VAL A 98 14.27 -19.42 7.12
N GLY A 99 13.05 -18.93 7.11
CA GLY A 99 12.21 -18.85 8.28
C GLY A 99 10.87 -18.23 7.91
N PHE A 100 10.18 -17.69 8.89
CA PHE A 100 8.83 -17.18 8.70
C PHE A 100 8.65 -15.84 9.39
N LEU A 101 7.60 -15.12 8.99
CA LEU A 101 7.06 -14.09 9.87
C LEU A 101 6.65 -14.71 11.20
N LYS A 102 6.79 -13.95 12.28
CA LYS A 102 6.34 -14.35 13.62
C LYS A 102 4.86 -14.75 13.57
N GLU A 103 4.49 -15.74 14.36
CA GLU A 103 3.16 -16.35 14.32
C GLU A 103 2.04 -15.33 14.51
N HIS A 104 2.12 -14.49 15.54
CA HIS A 104 1.13 -13.44 15.79
C HIS A 104 0.99 -12.44 14.63
N ILE A 105 2.06 -12.19 13.86
CA ILE A 105 2.01 -11.33 12.66
C ILE A 105 1.25 -12.05 11.55
N ARG A 106 1.53 -13.33 11.31
CA ARG A 106 0.80 -14.13 10.30
C ARG A 106 -0.68 -14.25 10.63
N ASP A 107 -1.02 -14.44 11.90
CA ASP A 107 -2.40 -14.56 12.35
C ASP A 107 -3.14 -13.24 12.21
N ALA A 108 -2.51 -12.13 12.62
CA ALA A 108 -3.07 -10.80 12.45
C ALA A 108 -3.27 -10.45 10.97
N LEU A 109 -2.27 -10.70 10.10
CA LEU A 109 -2.38 -10.51 8.65
C LEU A 109 -3.52 -11.34 8.06
N SER A 110 -3.63 -12.60 8.49
CA SER A 110 -4.70 -13.50 8.06
C SER A 110 -6.08 -12.98 8.45
N PHE A 111 -6.25 -12.58 9.71
CA PHE A 111 -7.49 -12.04 10.22
C PHE A 111 -7.91 -10.76 9.48
N ALA A 112 -6.96 -9.86 9.23
CA ALA A 112 -7.21 -8.63 8.48
C ALA A 112 -7.60 -8.89 7.02
N ALA A 113 -6.91 -9.81 6.36
CA ALA A 113 -7.23 -10.19 4.99
C ALA A 113 -8.60 -10.88 4.88
N CYS A 114 -8.95 -11.76 5.82
CA CYS A 114 -10.29 -12.36 5.87
C CYS A 114 -11.38 -11.29 6.02
N GLN A 115 -11.21 -10.33 6.93
CA GLN A 115 -12.16 -9.21 7.07
C GLN A 115 -12.31 -8.40 5.77
N ALA A 116 -11.20 -8.10 5.08
CA ALA A 116 -11.24 -7.37 3.81
C ALA A 116 -12.02 -8.16 2.73
N ILE A 117 -11.76 -9.47 2.64
CA ILE A 117 -12.48 -10.37 1.71
C ILE A 117 -13.98 -10.41 2.06
N GLU A 118 -14.33 -10.66 3.32
CA GLU A 118 -15.73 -10.75 3.78
C GLU A 118 -16.50 -9.47 3.49
N ARG A 119 -15.91 -8.29 3.75
CA ARG A 119 -16.55 -7.01 3.42
C ARG A 119 -16.75 -6.86 1.92
N SER A 120 -15.76 -7.19 1.11
CA SER A 120 -15.87 -7.10 -0.34
C SER A 120 -16.92 -8.07 -0.91
N ASP A 121 -17.16 -9.21 -0.26
CA ASP A 121 -18.17 -10.19 -0.67
C ASP A 121 -19.60 -9.68 -0.45
N THR A 122 -19.80 -8.67 0.41
CA THR A 122 -21.12 -8.04 0.61
C THR A 122 -21.53 -7.10 -0.54
N LEU A 123 -20.61 -6.75 -1.43
CA LEU A 123 -20.90 -5.83 -2.53
C LEU A 123 -21.73 -6.51 -3.62
N VAL A 124 -22.80 -5.82 -4.02
CA VAL A 124 -23.66 -6.23 -5.14
C VAL A 124 -23.60 -5.14 -6.21
N GLY A 125 -23.20 -5.50 -7.44
CA GLY A 125 -23.11 -4.57 -8.57
C GLY A 125 -21.79 -3.78 -8.63
N GLY A 126 -21.81 -2.65 -9.34
CA GLY A 126 -20.62 -1.83 -9.66
C GLY A 126 -20.05 -2.11 -11.06
N PRO A 127 -19.07 -1.34 -11.55
CA PRO A 127 -18.50 -1.52 -12.89
C PRO A 127 -17.79 -2.86 -13.06
N ASP A 128 -17.98 -3.53 -14.20
CA ASP A 128 -17.44 -4.87 -14.49
C ASP A 128 -15.92 -4.95 -14.25
N HIS A 129 -15.16 -3.97 -14.73
CA HIS A 129 -13.71 -3.94 -14.58
C HIS A 129 -13.25 -3.92 -13.11
N LEU A 130 -13.95 -3.20 -12.22
CA LEU A 130 -13.62 -3.19 -10.79
C LEU A 130 -14.02 -4.49 -10.10
N ARG A 131 -15.11 -5.13 -10.54
CA ARG A 131 -15.50 -6.43 -9.99
C ARG A 131 -14.49 -7.51 -10.37
N THR A 132 -14.09 -7.57 -11.64
CA THR A 132 -13.04 -8.49 -12.11
C THR A 132 -11.73 -8.22 -11.39
N TYR A 133 -11.29 -6.96 -11.33
CA TYR A 133 -10.06 -6.61 -10.61
C TYR A 133 -10.13 -6.98 -9.12
N GLY A 134 -11.25 -6.74 -8.44
CA GLY A 134 -11.44 -7.17 -7.05
C GLY A 134 -11.47 -8.70 -6.88
N GLN A 135 -11.91 -9.47 -7.89
CA GLN A 135 -11.78 -10.94 -7.90
C GLN A 135 -10.31 -11.37 -8.00
N ASP A 136 -9.54 -10.73 -8.88
CA ASP A 136 -8.11 -10.99 -9.05
C ASP A 136 -7.33 -10.67 -7.77
N LEU A 137 -7.59 -9.50 -7.14
CA LEU A 137 -6.98 -9.14 -5.86
C LEU A 137 -7.27 -10.18 -4.77
N ARG A 138 -8.51 -10.67 -4.67
CA ARG A 138 -8.89 -11.71 -3.71
C ARG A 138 -8.16 -13.03 -3.99
N LEU A 139 -7.98 -13.40 -5.25
CA LEU A 139 -7.24 -14.61 -5.63
C LEU A 139 -5.76 -14.50 -5.20
N VAL A 140 -5.10 -13.40 -5.57
CA VAL A 140 -3.69 -13.16 -5.22
C VAL A 140 -3.51 -13.07 -3.70
N LEU A 141 -4.43 -12.41 -2.99
CA LEU A 141 -4.41 -12.29 -1.54
C LEU A 141 -4.44 -13.67 -0.86
N ARG A 142 -5.32 -14.58 -1.31
CA ARG A 142 -5.37 -15.96 -0.80
C ARG A 142 -4.07 -16.72 -1.05
N GLN A 143 -3.49 -16.59 -2.25
CA GLN A 143 -2.19 -17.22 -2.58
C GLN A 143 -1.06 -16.69 -1.69
N CYS A 144 -1.06 -15.39 -1.40
CA CYS A 144 -0.07 -14.77 -0.52
C CYS A 144 -0.23 -15.25 0.93
N LEU A 145 -1.46 -15.39 1.42
CA LEU A 145 -1.75 -15.95 2.74
C LEU A 145 -1.28 -17.41 2.86
N ASP A 146 -1.52 -18.24 1.83
CA ASP A 146 -1.02 -19.61 1.83
C ASP A 146 0.51 -19.64 1.82
N SER A 147 1.14 -18.79 1.02
CA SER A 147 2.59 -18.68 0.92
C SER A 147 3.23 -18.26 2.24
N VAL A 148 2.71 -17.22 2.91
CA VAL A 148 3.29 -16.69 4.16
C VAL A 148 3.18 -17.67 5.32
N ARG A 149 2.19 -18.58 5.27
CA ARG A 149 1.96 -19.61 6.28
C ARG A 149 2.83 -20.84 6.06
N ARG A 150 3.01 -21.27 4.80
CA ARG A 150 3.56 -22.59 4.49
C ARG A 150 4.99 -22.58 4.00
N LEU A 151 5.44 -21.49 3.38
CA LEU A 151 6.73 -21.43 2.71
C LEU A 151 7.75 -20.67 3.56
N PRO A 152 8.81 -21.33 4.07
CA PRO A 152 9.90 -20.62 4.70
C PRO A 152 10.64 -19.79 3.66
N ALA A 153 10.96 -18.54 3.99
CA ALA A 153 11.61 -17.60 3.10
C ALA A 153 12.71 -16.81 3.83
N PRO A 154 13.68 -16.23 3.10
CA PRO A 154 14.57 -15.22 3.65
C PRO A 154 13.78 -14.04 4.23
N ALA A 155 14.33 -13.39 5.26
CA ALA A 155 13.63 -12.35 6.00
C ALA A 155 13.06 -11.24 5.09
N GLY A 156 13.84 -10.72 4.14
CA GLY A 156 13.35 -9.70 3.20
C GLY A 156 12.18 -10.15 2.34
N VAL A 157 12.16 -11.42 1.90
CA VAL A 157 11.07 -11.98 1.10
C VAL A 157 9.80 -12.15 1.94
N ALA A 158 9.93 -12.66 3.17
CA ALA A 158 8.81 -12.82 4.08
C ALA A 158 8.17 -11.46 4.43
N ILE A 159 8.99 -10.44 4.65
CA ILE A 159 8.54 -9.08 4.94
C ILE A 159 7.84 -8.45 3.72
N ALA A 160 8.42 -8.59 2.52
CA ALA A 160 7.78 -8.15 1.28
C ALA A 160 6.42 -8.83 1.04
N LEU A 161 6.31 -10.13 1.36
CA LEU A 161 5.05 -10.85 1.25
C LEU A 161 4.01 -10.35 2.27
N GLY A 162 4.42 -10.09 3.51
CA GLY A 162 3.56 -9.46 4.53
C GLY A 162 3.06 -8.09 4.11
N ALA A 163 3.95 -7.24 3.60
CA ALA A 163 3.61 -5.92 3.05
C ALA A 163 2.66 -6.02 1.85
N HIS A 164 2.83 -7.03 0.99
CA HIS A 164 1.93 -7.26 -0.13
C HIS A 164 0.52 -7.65 0.34
N ILE A 165 0.40 -8.49 1.36
CA ILE A 165 -0.89 -8.84 1.99
C ILE A 165 -1.58 -7.58 2.54
N GLN A 166 -0.85 -6.70 3.22
CA GLN A 166 -1.37 -5.41 3.69
C GLN A 166 -1.90 -4.58 2.54
N ARG A 167 -1.12 -4.42 1.46
CA ARG A 167 -1.47 -3.64 0.26
C ARG A 167 -2.74 -4.16 -0.40
N LEU A 168 -2.80 -5.47 -0.68
CA LEU A 168 -3.94 -6.11 -1.32
C LEU A 168 -5.22 -5.97 -0.47
N SER A 169 -5.09 -6.13 0.85
CA SER A 169 -6.22 -5.98 1.78
C SER A 169 -6.73 -4.54 1.80
N LEU A 170 -5.82 -3.56 1.89
CA LEU A 170 -6.15 -2.14 1.87
C LEU A 170 -6.78 -1.68 0.56
N GLU A 171 -6.27 -2.16 -0.57
CA GLU A 171 -6.83 -1.86 -1.89
C GLU A 171 -8.22 -2.46 -2.08
N LEU A 172 -8.43 -3.70 -1.61
CA LEU A 172 -9.74 -4.34 -1.63
C LEU A 172 -10.76 -3.56 -0.78
N LEU A 173 -10.35 -3.04 0.37
CA LEU A 173 -11.16 -2.12 1.17
C LEU A 173 -11.39 -0.78 0.47
N GLY A 174 -10.42 -0.28 -0.30
CA GLY A 174 -10.59 0.91 -1.14
C GLY A 174 -11.65 0.72 -2.23
N ILE A 175 -11.64 -0.43 -2.91
CA ILE A 175 -12.71 -0.81 -3.85
C ILE A 175 -14.05 -0.90 -3.14
N TYR A 176 -14.10 -1.51 -1.96
CA TYR A 176 -15.31 -1.60 -1.15
C TYR A 176 -15.90 -0.24 -0.83
N THR A 177 -15.11 0.68 -0.27
CA THR A 177 -15.54 2.05 0.04
C THR A 177 -15.96 2.81 -1.21
N TYR A 178 -15.21 2.67 -2.31
CA TYR A 178 -15.54 3.34 -3.56
C TYR A 178 -16.89 2.90 -4.11
N LEU A 179 -17.15 1.60 -4.19
CA LEU A 179 -18.40 1.05 -4.72
C LEU A 179 -19.59 1.29 -3.79
N ARG A 180 -19.38 1.25 -2.47
CA ARG A 180 -20.43 1.43 -1.47
C ARG A 180 -20.86 2.89 -1.30
N GLU A 181 -19.92 3.83 -1.33
CA GLU A 181 -20.17 5.20 -0.90
C GLU A 181 -19.91 6.23 -1.99
N VAL A 182 -18.75 6.15 -2.64
CA VAL A 182 -18.29 7.23 -3.52
C VAL A 182 -19.00 7.19 -4.87
N LEU A 183 -19.05 6.01 -5.51
CA LEU A 183 -19.68 5.85 -6.81
C LEU A 183 -21.18 6.22 -6.79
N PRO A 184 -22.00 5.76 -5.82
CA PRO A 184 -23.40 6.19 -5.73
C PRO A 184 -23.54 7.70 -5.58
N ARG A 185 -22.76 8.34 -4.70
CA ARG A 185 -22.80 9.80 -4.51
C ARG A 185 -22.40 10.58 -5.76
N MET A 186 -21.42 10.09 -6.51
CA MET A 186 -21.02 10.67 -7.80
C MET A 186 -22.13 10.55 -8.86
N GLN A 187 -22.94 9.49 -8.80
CA GLN A 187 -24.05 9.26 -9.73
C GLN A 187 -25.32 10.04 -9.35
N ASP A 188 -25.57 10.21 -8.05
CA ASP A 188 -26.76 10.89 -7.53
C ASP A 188 -26.71 12.42 -7.72
N GLY A 189 -25.54 13.02 -7.99
CA GLY A 189 -25.41 14.38 -8.54
C GLY A 189 -25.97 15.53 -7.69
N GLY A 190 -26.38 15.28 -6.44
CA GLY A 190 -27.06 16.26 -5.58
C GLY A 190 -26.18 17.42 -5.08
N ASP A 191 -24.85 17.31 -5.16
CA ASP A 191 -23.90 18.28 -4.58
C ASP A 191 -23.41 19.35 -5.57
N HIS A 192 -24.22 19.71 -6.58
CA HIS A 192 -23.93 20.79 -7.52
C HIS A 192 -24.90 21.98 -7.41
N VAL A 193 -25.42 22.25 -6.22
CA VAL A 193 -26.10 23.53 -5.92
C VAL A 193 -25.62 24.06 -4.58
N SER A 194 -24.59 24.92 -4.61
CA SER A 194 -24.35 26.02 -3.65
C SER A 194 -23.35 27.00 -4.25
#